data_AF-A0AAV3PCE6-F1
#
_entry.id   AF-A0AAV3PCE6-F1
#
_cell.length_a   1.000
_cell.length_b   1.000
_cell.length_c   1.000
_cell.angle_alpha   90.00
_cell.angle_beta   90.00
_cell.angle_gamma   90.00
#
_symmetry.space_group_name_H-M   'P 1'
#
loop_
_entity.id
_entity.type
_entity.pdbx_description
1 polymer ?
#
loop_
_entity_poly.entity_id
_entity_poly.type
_entity_poly.pdbx_seq_one_letter_code
_entity_poly.pdbx_strand_id
1 'polypeptide(L)'
;MSDKKKGLEKEIGELFPGVAKRNCAQHIYCNFKKEHMGQLMRDKFWAIARSTNKQELKKAMSDMKDTSDSAHTWLLEHAGPKKQWVRA
;
A
#
# COMPACT_ATOMS: atom_id res chain seq x y z
N MET A 1 21.65 -7.91 18.04
CA MET A 1 20.86 -6.92 17.28
C MET A 1 20.31 -7.61 16.04
N SER A 2 19.03 -7.43 15.73
CA SER A 2 18.24 -8.35 14.89
C SER A 2 18.18 -7.92 13.41
N ASP A 3 18.84 -8.69 12.55
CA ASP A 3 18.94 -8.53 11.08
C ASP A 3 17.63 -8.73 10.30
N LYS A 4 16.49 -8.86 10.98
CA LYS A 4 15.18 -9.11 10.33
C LYS A 4 14.51 -7.87 9.73
N LYS A 5 15.03 -6.66 9.96
CA LYS A 5 14.39 -5.41 9.51
C LYS A 5 14.78 -4.96 8.10
N LYS A 6 16.00 -5.27 7.63
CA LYS A 6 16.56 -4.67 6.40
C LYS A 6 15.90 -5.16 5.10
N GLY A 7 15.43 -6.41 5.07
CA GLY A 7 14.69 -6.96 3.92
C GLY A 7 13.21 -6.53 3.86
N LEU A 8 12.70 -5.91 4.92
CA LEU A 8 11.30 -5.53 5.10
C LEU A 8 11.04 -4.13 4.54
N GLU A 9 11.94 -3.20 4.85
CA GLU A 9 11.97 -1.85 4.30
C GLU A 9 12.18 -1.86 2.79
N LYS A 10 12.89 -2.87 2.27
CA LYS A 10 13.09 -3.04 0.84
C LYS A 10 11.81 -3.47 0.11
N GLU A 11 11.10 -4.50 0.59
CA GLU A 11 9.84 -4.94 -0.05
C GLU A 11 8.70 -3.92 0.12
N ILE A 12 8.59 -3.28 1.29
CA ILE A 12 7.64 -2.17 1.50
C ILE A 12 8.07 -0.96 0.65
N GLY A 13 9.37 -0.69 0.54
CA GLY A 13 9.91 0.35 -0.33
C GLY A 13 9.83 0.03 -1.82
N GLU A 14 9.71 -1.24 -2.21
CA GLU A 14 9.50 -1.66 -3.60
C GLU A 14 8.02 -1.61 -3.95
N LEU A 15 7.13 -2.07 -3.06
CA LEU A 15 5.68 -1.97 -3.25
C LEU A 15 5.13 -0.56 -3.00
N PHE A 16 5.83 0.24 -2.21
CA PHE A 16 5.47 1.60 -1.86
C PHE A 16 6.73 2.45 -1.60
N PRO A 17 7.49 2.82 -2.65
CA PRO A 17 8.66 3.70 -2.53
C PRO A 17 8.24 5.09 -2.05
N GLY A 18 8.12 5.26 -0.74
CA GLY A 18 7.73 6.53 -0.11
C GLY A 18 6.61 6.46 0.94
N VAL A 19 5.91 5.33 1.13
CA VAL A 19 4.83 5.22 2.15
C VAL A 19 5.33 5.30 3.59
N ALA A 20 6.64 5.13 3.82
CA ALA A 20 7.25 5.50 5.11
C ALA A 20 6.93 6.96 5.52
N LYS A 21 6.59 7.83 4.56
CA LYS A 21 6.00 9.15 4.82
C LYS A 21 4.47 9.05 4.68
N ARG A 22 3.74 9.21 5.80
CA ARG A 22 2.25 9.26 5.85
C ARG A 22 1.61 10.12 4.74
N ASN A 23 2.29 11.19 4.32
CA ASN A 23 1.85 12.08 3.26
C ASN A 23 1.68 11.39 1.89
N CYS A 24 2.47 10.34 1.58
CA CYS A 24 2.37 9.60 0.33
C CYS A 24 1.16 8.66 0.31
N ALA A 25 0.87 7.98 1.42
CA ALA A 25 -0.30 7.11 1.53
C ALA A 25 -1.61 7.89 1.35
N GLN A 26 -1.67 9.12 1.86
CA GLN A 26 -2.86 9.97 1.75
C GLN A 26 -3.15 10.39 0.31
N HIS A 27 -2.12 10.64 -0.51
CA HIS A 27 -2.29 10.93 -1.94
C HIS A 27 -2.78 9.71 -2.73
N ILE A 28 -2.18 8.53 -2.47
CA ILE A 28 -2.63 7.28 -3.10
C ILE A 28 -4.09 7.01 -2.70
N TYR A 29 -4.45 7.18 -1.43
CA TYR A 29 -5.83 7.04 -0.98
C TYR A 29 -6.79 8.02 -1.67
N CYS A 30 -6.40 9.28 -1.86
CA CYS A 30 -7.23 10.28 -2.55
C CYS A 30 -7.50 9.93 -4.02
N ASN A 31 -6.61 9.18 -4.67
CA ASN A 31 -6.84 8.64 -6.01
C ASN A 31 -7.66 7.33 -5.94
N PHE A 32 -7.29 6.44 -5.03
CA PHE A 32 -7.98 5.17 -4.79
C PHE A 32 -9.47 5.37 -4.48
N LYS A 33 -9.82 6.34 -3.64
CA LYS A 33 -11.22 6.62 -3.27
C LYS A 33 -12.08 7.11 -4.44
N LYS A 34 -11.48 7.56 -5.56
CA LYS A 34 -12.23 8.00 -6.74
C LYS A 34 -12.83 6.80 -7.49
N GLU A 35 -12.10 5.69 -7.52
CA GLU A 35 -12.53 4.43 -8.16
C GLU A 35 -13.14 3.45 -7.16
N HIS A 36 -12.63 3.41 -5.94
CA HIS A 36 -13.01 2.47 -4.90
C HIS A 36 -13.52 3.21 -3.66
N MET A 37 -14.79 3.62 -3.73
CA MET A 37 -15.49 4.30 -2.64
C MET A 37 -15.97 3.30 -1.58
N GLY A 38 -16.01 3.75 -0.32
CA GLY A 38 -16.61 3.00 0.79
C GLY A 38 -15.71 2.91 2.02
N GLN A 39 -16.34 2.78 3.20
CA GLN A 39 -15.62 2.66 4.47
C GLN A 39 -14.74 1.41 4.50
N LEU A 40 -15.26 0.27 4.04
CA LEU A 40 -14.53 -1.00 4.01
C LEU A 40 -13.24 -0.89 3.19
N MET A 41 -13.30 -0.28 2.00
CA MET A 41 -12.14 -0.09 1.12
C MET A 41 -11.09 0.83 1.75
N ARG A 42 -11.54 1.89 2.42
CA ARG A 42 -10.66 2.76 3.19
C ARG A 42 -9.96 2.00 4.31
N ASP A 43 -10.69 1.21 5.09
CA ASP A 43 -10.12 0.47 6.21
C ASP A 43 -9.10 -0.57 5.73
N LYS A 44 -9.39 -1.28 4.63
CA LYS A 44 -8.43 -2.20 3.98
C LYS A 44 -7.20 -1.45 3.46
N PHE A 45 -7.37 -0.31 2.79
CA PHE A 45 -6.27 0.52 2.30
C PHE A 45 -5.33 0.95 3.44
N TRP A 46 -5.90 1.47 4.53
CA TRP A 46 -5.11 1.90 5.69
C TRP A 46 -4.55 0.73 6.49
N ALA A 47 -5.14 -0.46 6.44
CA ALA A 47 -4.52 -1.67 6.99
C ALA A 47 -3.24 -2.05 6.22
N ILE A 48 -3.28 -1.96 4.88
CA ILE A 48 -2.10 -2.16 4.02
C ILE A 48 -1.06 -1.07 4.32
N ALA A 49 -1.45 0.20 4.31
CA ALA A 49 -0.53 1.32 4.52
C ALA A 49 0.08 1.38 5.93
N ARG A 50 -0.59 0.82 6.95
CA ARG A 50 -0.09 0.71 8.33
C ARG A 50 0.64 -0.60 8.62
N SER A 51 0.62 -1.56 7.69
CA SER A 51 1.28 -2.85 7.90
C SER A 51 2.78 -2.64 8.05
N THR A 52 3.32 -3.08 9.20
CA THR A 52 4.75 -2.93 9.48
C THR A 52 5.53 -4.21 9.22
N ASN A 53 4.84 -5.34 9.01
CA ASN A 53 5.42 -6.66 8.79
C ASN A 53 4.93 -7.29 7.48
N LYS A 54 5.75 -8.16 6.86
CA LYS A 54 5.41 -8.84 5.59
C LYS A 54 4.18 -9.71 5.71
N GLN A 55 4.00 -10.40 6.84
CA GLN A 55 2.81 -11.21 7.09
C GLN A 55 1.56 -10.33 7.17
N GLU A 56 1.62 -9.19 7.85
CA GLU A 56 0.51 -8.25 7.92
C GLU A 56 0.20 -7.64 6.55
N LEU A 57 1.24 -7.24 5.80
CA LEU A 57 1.08 -6.68 4.46
C LEU A 57 0.44 -7.71 3.50
N LYS A 58 0.95 -8.94 3.48
CA LYS A 58 0.39 -10.02 2.65
C LYS A 58 -1.05 -10.33 3.05
N LYS A 59 -1.35 -10.37 4.36
CA LYS A 59 -2.70 -10.59 4.85
C LYS A 59 -3.63 -9.46 4.42
N ALA A 60 -3.22 -8.20 4.61
CA ALA A 60 -4.02 -7.03 4.25
C ALA A 60 -4.25 -6.92 2.73
N MET A 61 -3.23 -7.27 1.93
CA MET A 61 -3.35 -7.35 0.47
C MET A 61 -4.28 -8.48 0.03
N SER A 62 -4.18 -9.66 0.66
CA SER A 62 -5.08 -10.79 0.41
C SER A 62 -6.53 -10.45 0.79
N ASP A 63 -6.72 -9.83 1.96
CA ASP A 63 -8.01 -9.35 2.44
C ASP A 63 -8.65 -8.32 1.48
N MET A 64 -7.84 -7.43 0.92
CA MET A 64 -8.33 -6.49 -0.09
C MET A 64 -8.71 -7.20 -1.38
N LYS A 65 -7.90 -8.17 -1.84
CA LYS A 65 -8.19 -8.97 -3.03
C LYS A 65 -9.50 -9.76 -2.88
N ASP A 66 -9.72 -10.35 -1.71
CA ASP A 66 -10.95 -11.07 -1.38
C ASP A 66 -12.18 -10.15 -1.39
N THR A 67 -12.00 -8.91 -0.92
CA THR A 67 -13.07 -7.89 -0.95
C THR A 67 -13.32 -7.34 -2.37
N SER A 68 -12.25 -7.06 -3.10
CA SER A 68 -12.28 -6.58 -4.48
C SER A 68 -10.93 -6.80 -5.15
N ASP A 69 -10.94 -7.70 -6.13
CA ASP A 69 -9.78 -7.97 -6.98
C ASP A 69 -9.36 -6.74 -7.78
N SER A 70 -10.34 -5.91 -8.19
CA SER A 70 -10.09 -4.64 -8.89
C SER A 70 -9.32 -3.64 -8.02
N ALA A 71 -9.69 -3.49 -6.75
CA ALA A 71 -8.99 -2.62 -5.81
C ALA A 71 -7.55 -3.09 -5.54
N HIS A 72 -7.37 -4.41 -5.43
CA HIS A 72 -6.04 -5.01 -5.28
C HIS A 72 -5.16 -4.75 -6.49
N THR A 73 -5.68 -4.98 -7.70
CA THR A 73 -4.96 -4.73 -8.96
C THR A 73 -4.63 -3.25 -9.11
N TRP A 74 -5.58 -2.36 -8.84
CA TRP A 74 -5.36 -0.91 -8.88
C TRP A 74 -4.20 -0.48 -7.99
N LEU A 75 -4.13 -1.01 -6.76
CA LEU A 75 -3.01 -0.73 -5.86
C LEU A 75 -1.68 -1.27 -6.38
N LEU A 76 -1.64 -2.46 -6.96
CA LEU A 76 -0.39 -2.97 -7.55
C LEU A 76 0.09 -2.09 -8.71
N GLU A 77 -0.84 -1.59 -9.53
CA GLU A 77 -0.51 -0.76 -10.69
C GLU A 77 -0.10 0.68 -10.32
N HIS A 78 -0.73 1.25 -9.29
CA HIS A 78 -0.57 2.66 -8.92
C HIS A 78 0.32 2.87 -7.70
N ALA A 79 0.43 1.90 -6.79
CA ALA A 79 1.29 2.02 -5.61
C ALA A 79 2.70 1.46 -5.85
N GLY A 80 2.88 0.56 -6.82
CA GLY A 80 4.17 -0.04 -7.17
C GLY A 80 5.24 0.96 -7.64
N PRO A 81 6.47 0.48 -7.92
CA PRO A 81 7.63 1.32 -8.18
C PRO A 81 7.63 1.85 -9.61
N LYS A 82 6.55 2.53 -10.02
CA LYS A 82 6.54 3.33 -11.24
C LYS A 82 7.10 4.72 -10.91
N LYS A 83 8.28 4.96 -11.50
CA LYS A 83 9.16 6.14 -11.60
C LYS A 83 8.57 7.58 -11.63
N GLN A 84 7.38 7.87 -11.11
CA GLN A 84 6.77 9.21 -11.25
C GLN A 84 6.48 9.95 -9.94
N TRP A 85 7.07 9.52 -8.82
CA TRP A 85 6.86 10.15 -7.51
C TRP A 85 7.91 11.24 -7.17
N VAL A 86 8.55 11.84 -8.18
CA VAL A 86 9.32 13.08 -8.01
C VAL A 86 8.39 14.26 -8.24
N ARG A 87 8.20 15.06 -7.18
CA ARG A 87 7.56 16.37 -7.22
C ARG A 87 8.21 17.25 -8.30
N ALA A 88 7.38 17.95 -9.08
CA ALA A 88 7.73 19.30 -9.52
C ALA A 88 7.64 20.25 -8.32
#